data_AF-A0A929EU67-F1
#
_entry.id   AF-A0A929EU67-F1
#
_cell.length_a   1.000
_cell.length_b   1.000
_cell.length_c   1.000
_cell.angle_alpha   90.00
_cell.angle_beta   90.00
_cell.angle_gamma   90.00
#
_symmetry.space_group_name_H-M   'P 1'
#
loop_
_entity.id
_entity.type
_entity.pdbx_description
1 polymer ?
#
loop_
_entity_poly.entity_id
_entity_poly.type
_entity_poly.pdbx_seq_one_letter_code
_entity_poly.pdbx_strand_id
1 'polypeptide(L)' 'MIVQCEQCQKQFKLNPDHIKRPTVKVRCSNCQNVFSVSRPEPVGVVEKALASPEVKSPPPTRPASSRRLLI' A
#
# COMPACT_ATOMS: atom_id res chain seq x y z
N MET A 1 -0.84 17.93 -9.18
CA MET A 1 0.27 17.70 -10.14
C MET A 1 -0.19 16.73 -11.22
N ILE A 2 0.43 16.74 -12.40
CA ILE A 2 0.13 15.77 -13.46
C ILE A 2 1.27 14.75 -13.48
N VAL A 3 0.93 13.47 -13.48
CA VAL A 3 1.92 12.37 -13.61
C VAL A 3 1.51 11.45 -14.75
N GLN A 4 2.49 10.77 -15.32
CA GLN A 4 2.29 9.82 -16.40
C GLN A 4 2.33 8.39 -15.85
N CYS A 5 1.38 7.54 -16.27
CA CYS A 5 1.40 6.12 -15.91
C CYS A 5 2.48 5.37 -16.71
N GLU A 6 3.31 4.57 -16.05
CA GLU A 6 4.33 3.75 -16.73
C GLU A 6 3.76 2.62 -17.60
N GLN A 7 2.53 2.15 -17.31
CA GLN A 7 1.90 1.05 -18.05
C GLN A 7 1.17 1.50 -19.31
N CYS A 8 0.33 2.53 -19.20
CA CYS A 8 -0.52 2.98 -20.30
C CYS A 8 -0.12 4.35 -20.85
N GLN A 9 0.93 4.97 -20.30
CA GLN A 9 1.44 6.29 -20.69
C GLN A 9 0.41 7.43 -20.61
N LYS A 10 -0.74 7.18 -19.98
CA LYS A 10 -1.81 8.16 -19.79
C LYS A 10 -1.38 9.18 -18.74
N GLN A 11 -1.59 10.45 -19.04
CA GLN A 11 -1.43 11.53 -18.07
C GLN A 11 -2.66 11.59 -17.17
N PHE A 12 -2.45 11.70 -15.86
CA PHE A 12 -3.54 11.85 -14.91
C PHE A 12 -3.22 12.88 -13.84
N LYS A 13 -4.27 13.53 -13.35
CA LYS A 13 -4.18 14.61 -12.38
C LYS A 13 -4.22 14.03 -10.97
N LEU A 14 -3.09 14.15 -10.26
CA LEU A 14 -2.98 13.79 -8.85
C LEU A 14 -3.30 14.98 -7.95
N ASN A 15 -4.15 14.74 -6.96
CA ASN A 15 -4.43 15.68 -5.89
C ASN A 15 -3.25 15.67 -4.89
N PRO A 16 -2.49 16.77 -4.76
CA PRO A 16 -1.33 16.81 -3.89
C PRO A 16 -1.69 16.75 -2.40
N ASP A 17 -2.93 17.09 -2.02
CA ASP A 17 -3.42 17.06 -0.65
C ASP A 17 -3.41 15.63 -0.05
N HIS A 18 -3.53 14.62 -0.92
CA HIS A 18 -3.48 13.20 -0.53
C HIS A 18 -2.04 12.67 -0.49
N ILE A 19 -1.06 13.49 -0.85
CA ILE A 19 0.34 13.10 -1.03
C ILE A 19 1.13 13.67 0.14
N LYS A 20 0.92 13.03 1.29
CA LYS A 20 1.52 13.39 2.58
C LYS A 20 2.92 12.78 2.78
N ARG A 21 3.39 11.98 1.83
CA ARG A 21 4.63 11.18 1.92
C ARG A 21 5.54 11.47 0.72
N PRO A 22 6.86 11.29 0.88
CA PRO A 22 7.82 11.45 -0.22
C PRO A 22 7.58 10.44 -1.35
N THR A 23 7.08 9.25 -0.99
CA THR A 23 6.65 8.20 -1.92
C THR A 23 5.20 7.87 -1.65
N VAL A 24 4.36 7.93 -2.69
CA VAL A 24 2.93 7.59 -2.61
C VAL A 24 2.60 6.48 -3.60
N LYS A 25 1.82 5.49 -3.15
CA LYS A 25 1.25 4.47 -4.02
C LYS A 25 -0.01 5.04 -4.66
N VAL A 26 -0.06 5.02 -5.98
CA VAL A 26 -1.12 5.63 -6.78
C VAL A 26 -1.71 4.59 -7.70
N ARG A 27 -3.04 4.52 -7.75
CA ARG A 27 -3.77 3.66 -8.69
C ARG A 27 -4.13 4.47 -9.92
N CYS A 28 -3.77 4.00 -11.11
CA CYS A 28 -4.19 4.61 -12.36
C CYS A 28 -5.71 4.43 -12.57
N SER A 29 -6.46 5.49 -12.84
CA SER A 29 -7.90 5.37 -13.10
C SER A 29 -8.23 4.72 -14.45
N ASN A 30 -7.26 4.61 -15.36
CA ASN A 30 -7.45 4.07 -16.70
C ASN A 30 -7.19 2.55 -16.74
N CYS A 31 -5.98 2.12 -16.38
CA CYS A 31 -5.57 0.71 -16.41
C CYS A 31 -5.54 0.02 -15.04
N GLN A 32 -5.88 0.75 -13.97
CA GLN A 32 -5.86 0.25 -12.59
C GLN A 32 -4.49 -0.22 -12.07
N ASN A 33 -3.40 0.01 -12.80
CA ASN A 33 -2.05 -0.28 -12.33
C ASN A 33 -1.70 0.57 -11.09
N VAL A 34 -1.11 -0.07 -10.08
CA VAL A 34 -0.68 0.58 -8.84
C VAL A 34 0.82 0.79 -8.91
N PHE A 35 1.25 2.05 -8.86
CA PHE A 35 2.67 2.39 -8.94
C PHE A 35 3.08 3.45 -7.93
N SER A 36 4.38 3.53 -7.66
CA SER A 36 4.93 4.43 -6.64
C SER A 36 5.46 5.68 -7.30
N VAL A 37 4.93 6.84 -6.92
CA VAL A 37 5.41 8.14 -7.39
C VAL A 37 6.26 8.78 -6.30
N SER A 38 7.53 9.06 -6.64
CA SER A 38 8.46 9.81 -5.80
C SER A 38 8.46 11.27 -6.25
N ARG A 39 8.22 12.21 -5.32
CA ARG A 39 8.26 13.64 -5.65
C ARG A 39 9.73 14.12 -5.57
N PRO A 40 10.28 14.79 -6.60
CA PRO A 40 11.61 15.36 -6.51
C PRO A 40 11.60 16.62 -5.61
N GLU A 41 12.31 16.49 -4.48
CA GLU A 41 12.92 17.50 -3.58
C GLU A 41 12.15 18.13 -2.39
N PRO A 42 12.87 18.58 -1.31
CA PRO A 42 14.20 18.16 -0.80
C PRO A 42 14.20 17.73 0.70
N VAL A 43 15.27 17.02 1.06
CA VAL A 43 15.84 16.75 2.40
C VAL A 43 15.03 17.21 3.63
N GLY A 44 14.51 16.25 4.40
CA GLY A 44 13.96 16.53 5.72
C GLY A 44 13.38 15.30 6.40
N VAL A 45 14.26 14.46 6.98
CA VAL A 45 14.06 13.60 8.18
C VAL A 45 12.70 12.89 8.29
N VAL A 46 12.57 11.57 8.35
CA VAL A 46 13.41 10.52 8.92
C VAL A 46 12.76 9.22 8.45
N GLU A 47 13.57 8.30 7.93
CA GLU A 47 13.71 6.96 8.49
C GLU A 47 12.48 6.44 9.26
N LYS A 48 11.53 5.83 8.53
CA LYS A 48 10.82 4.67 9.05
C LYS A 48 11.05 3.51 8.10
N ALA A 49 12.30 3.09 8.08
CA ALA A 49 12.64 1.69 7.90
C ALA A 49 12.19 0.94 9.17
N LEU A 50 10.97 0.43 9.13
CA LEU A 50 10.72 -0.98 9.48
C LEU A 50 9.99 -1.51 8.24
N ALA A 51 10.63 -2.23 7.31
CA ALA A 51 11.20 -3.55 7.53
C ALA A 51 10.32 -4.37 8.48
N SER A 52 9.28 -5.01 7.95
CA SER A 52 9.40 -6.44 7.65
C SER A 52 8.27 -6.93 6.74
N PRO A 53 8.59 -7.62 5.64
CA PRO A 53 7.65 -8.40 4.86
C PRO A 53 7.39 -9.73 5.61
N GLU A 54 6.30 -9.84 6.35
CA GLU A 54 5.92 -11.14 6.94
C GLU A 54 4.43 -11.41 6.78
N VAL A 55 4.17 -12.20 5.74
CA VAL A 55 3.22 -13.32 5.69
C VAL A 55 1.91 -13.12 6.47
N LYS A 56 0.86 -12.72 5.76
CA LYS A 56 -0.50 -13.20 6.07
C LYS A 56 -1.14 -13.75 4.81
N SER A 57 -0.65 -14.92 4.41
CA SER A 57 -1.48 -15.91 3.74
C SER A 57 -2.05 -16.88 4.80
N PRO A 58 -3.24 -17.48 4.55
CA PRO A 58 -4.21 -18.02 5.53
C PRO A 58 -3.81 -19.47 5.98
N PRO A 59 -4.57 -20.29 6.77
CA PRO A 59 -6.03 -20.28 7.03
C PRO A 59 -6.41 -20.77 8.48
N PRO A 60 -7.57 -21.43 8.73
CA PRO A 60 -8.40 -21.24 9.92
C PRO A 60 -8.01 -22.15 11.10
N THR A 61 -8.15 -21.67 12.33
CA THR A 61 -8.01 -22.55 13.51
C THR A 61 -9.00 -22.16 14.59
N ARG A 62 -10.22 -22.69 14.47
CA ARG A 62 -10.94 -23.13 15.68
C ARG A 62 -11.32 -24.59 15.48
N PRO A 63 -10.53 -25.54 16.03
CA PRO A 63 -11.11 -26.82 16.36
C PRO A 63 -12.14 -26.54 17.46
N ALA A 64 -13.42 -26.70 17.14
CA ALA A 64 -14.46 -26.86 18.15
C ALA A 64 -14.25 -28.24 18.80
N SER A 65 -13.29 -28.30 19.71
CA SER A 65 -13.10 -29.43 20.59
C SER A 65 -12.91 -28.90 21.99
N SER A 66 -14.02 -28.74 22.69
CA SER A 66 -14.01 -28.90 24.13
C SER A 66 -15.05 -29.95 24.48
N ARG A 67 -14.57 -31.18 24.39
CA ARG A 67 -15.15 -32.33 25.04
C ARG A 67 -14.94 -32.17 26.55
N ARG A 68 -16.05 -32.29 27.30
CA ARG A 68 -16.22 -32.64 28.72
C ARG A 68 -16.06 -31.58 29.82
N LEU A 69 -17.12 -31.41 30.61
CA LEU A 69 -17.28 -31.92 31.99
C LEU A 69 -18.76 -31.73 32.41
N LEU A 70 -19.56 -32.80 32.56
CA LEU A 70 -20.00 -33.36 33.85
C LEU A 70 -20.84 -32.39 34.70
N ILE A 71 -22.17 -32.40 34.50
CA ILE A 71 -23.23 -32.28 35.54
C ILE A 71 -24.42 -33.12 35.07
#